data_AF-A0A7V9R2S9-F1
#
_entry.id   AF-A0A7V9R2S9-F1
#
_cell.length_a   1.000
_cell.length_b   1.000
_cell.length_c   1.000
_cell.angle_alpha   90.00
_cell.angle_beta   90.00
_cell.angle_gamma   90.00
#
_symmetry.space_group_name_H-M   'P 1'
#
loop_
_entity.id
_entity.type
_entity.pdbx_description
1 polymer ?
#
loop_
_entity_poly.entity_id
_entity_poly.type
_entity_poly.pdbx_seq_one_letter_code
_entity_poly.pdbx_strand_id
1 'polypeptide(L)'
;EVTAPRSALSTPVLARAGVTGTLRASLVGLVGSAPVDLTLQPGMFDPERPVPSSSAAVESVTLTEGTAVARFELEAAHDGDDLDLYVYRDDELVASADSLAGDEQVTLVHPRSGGYDVYAVSAPSNTATRTPAQLTSWVLPKSVRSRAPITPRPLRVTGGRLVDITVSWRHLDQSKRWFGYLKFPDSPHRTYLTLD
;
A
#
# COMPACT_ATOMS: atom_id res chain seq x y z
N GLU A 1 6.16 -4.97 -7.15
CA GLU A 1 5.47 -3.67 -6.98
C GLU A 1 6.03 -2.69 -8.00
N VAL A 2 5.28 -1.65 -8.37
CA VAL A 2 5.75 -0.57 -9.24
C VAL A 2 5.48 0.75 -8.55
N THR A 3 6.51 1.57 -8.38
CA THR A 3 6.39 2.93 -7.87
C THR A 3 6.69 3.91 -9.01
N ALA A 4 5.94 5.01 -9.08
CA ALA A 4 6.18 6.08 -10.05
C ALA A 4 5.94 7.45 -9.43
N PRO A 5 6.59 8.51 -9.93
CA PRO A 5 6.35 9.86 -9.42
C PRO A 5 4.87 10.25 -9.54
N ARG A 6 4.28 10.89 -8.52
CA ARG A 6 2.92 11.47 -8.59
C ARG A 6 2.75 12.49 -9.71
N SER A 7 3.85 13.11 -10.15
CA SER A 7 3.91 14.05 -11.28
C SER A 7 3.93 13.36 -12.65
N ALA A 8 4.25 12.06 -12.71
CA ALA A 8 4.23 11.31 -13.94
C ALA A 8 2.79 11.18 -14.46
N LEU A 9 2.64 10.96 -15.77
CA LEU A 9 1.34 10.70 -16.41
C LEU A 9 1.18 9.24 -16.81
N SER A 10 2.25 8.46 -16.66
CA SER A 10 2.29 7.04 -16.94
C SER A 10 3.51 6.38 -16.33
N THR A 11 3.45 5.05 -16.15
CA THR A 11 4.62 4.24 -15.83
C THR A 11 4.64 2.95 -16.64
N PRO A 12 5.82 2.47 -17.08
CA PRO A 12 5.95 1.12 -17.59
C PRO A 12 5.84 0.10 -16.46
N VAL A 13 5.17 -1.01 -16.74
CA VAL A 13 5.03 -2.16 -15.88
C VAL A 13 5.56 -3.36 -16.65
N LEU A 14 6.71 -3.86 -16.20
CA LEU A 14 7.33 -5.05 -16.76
C LEU A 14 6.71 -6.30 -16.11
N ALA A 15 6.12 -7.18 -16.92
CA ALA A 15 5.51 -8.42 -16.45
C ALA A 15 6.03 -9.62 -17.23
N ARG A 16 6.15 -10.79 -16.58
CA ARG A 16 6.42 -12.05 -17.29
C ARG A 16 5.09 -12.71 -17.65
N ALA A 17 4.87 -12.96 -18.93
CA ALA A 17 3.65 -13.61 -19.38
C ALA A 17 3.67 -15.10 -19.02
N GLY A 18 2.63 -15.57 -18.32
CA GLY A 18 2.43 -17.02 -18.07
C GLY A 18 1.77 -17.76 -19.24
N VAL A 19 1.31 -17.04 -20.25
CA VAL A 19 0.52 -17.57 -21.38
C VAL A 19 1.05 -17.04 -22.72
N THR A 20 0.77 -17.75 -23.80
CA THR A 20 0.91 -17.26 -25.18
C THR A 20 -0.46 -16.89 -25.72
N GLY A 21 -0.60 -15.69 -26.28
CA GLY A 21 -1.88 -15.23 -26.85
C GLY A 21 -2.20 -13.78 -26.48
N THR A 22 -3.49 -13.50 -26.26
CA THR A 22 -3.96 -12.17 -25.84
C THR A 22 -4.12 -12.11 -24.33
N LEU A 23 -3.34 -11.24 -23.68
CA LEU A 23 -3.46 -10.93 -22.27
C LEU A 23 -4.40 -9.74 -22.09
N ARG A 24 -5.31 -9.82 -21.12
CA ARG A 24 -6.15 -8.68 -20.69
C ARG A 24 -5.61 -8.17 -19.37
N ALA A 25 -5.44 -6.86 -19.27
CA ALA A 25 -5.09 -6.19 -18.04
C ALA A 25 -6.10 -5.06 -17.77
N SER A 26 -6.37 -4.80 -16.50
CA SER A 26 -7.15 -3.65 -16.06
C SER A 26 -6.60 -3.12 -14.75
N LEU A 27 -6.53 -1.79 -14.60
CA LEU A 27 -6.19 -1.17 -13.33
C LEU A 27 -7.42 -1.16 -12.41
N VAL A 28 -7.23 -1.64 -11.19
CA VAL A 28 -8.21 -1.56 -10.11
C VAL A 28 -7.73 -0.52 -9.11
N GLY A 29 -8.63 0.37 -8.67
CA GLY A 29 -8.29 1.44 -7.75
C GLY A 29 -7.65 2.64 -8.45
N LEU A 30 -6.44 3.01 -8.01
CA LEU A 30 -5.90 4.36 -8.05
C LEU A 30 -6.74 5.28 -7.16
N VAL A 31 -6.82 4.91 -5.88
CA VAL A 31 -7.43 5.74 -4.83
C VAL A 31 -6.34 6.61 -4.21
N GLY A 32 -6.64 7.90 -4.05
CA GLY A 32 -5.71 8.87 -3.45
C GLY A 32 -5.94 8.96 -1.96
N SER A 33 -4.87 8.95 -1.18
CA SER A 33 -4.87 9.19 0.26
C SER A 33 -3.85 10.26 0.60
N ALA A 34 -4.19 11.16 1.50
CA ALA A 34 -3.25 12.15 2.01
C ALA A 34 -2.48 11.51 3.17
N PRO A 35 -1.14 11.54 3.17
CA PRO A 35 -0.36 11.07 4.30
C PRO A 35 -0.72 11.83 5.58
N VAL A 36 -0.73 11.14 6.71
CA VAL A 36 -0.90 11.71 8.04
C VAL A 36 0.48 11.84 8.67
N ASP A 37 0.88 13.08 8.97
CA ASP A 37 2.14 13.36 9.67
C ASP A 37 2.05 12.91 11.13
N LEU A 38 3.08 12.20 11.58
CA LEU A 38 3.24 11.70 12.94
C LEU A 38 4.53 12.26 13.55
N THR A 39 4.55 12.35 14.88
CA THR A 39 5.78 12.58 15.64
C THR A 39 5.75 11.69 16.87
N LEU A 40 6.54 10.61 16.81
CA LEU A 40 6.63 9.60 17.85
C LEU A 40 7.88 9.81 18.72
N GLN A 41 7.95 9.11 19.83
CA GLN A 41 9.13 8.98 20.68
C GLN A 41 9.47 7.50 20.81
N PRO A 42 10.74 7.10 20.73
CA PRO A 42 11.11 5.69 20.90
C PRO A 42 10.63 5.14 22.24
N GLY A 43 10.03 3.96 22.21
CA GLY A 43 9.53 3.34 23.43
C GLY A 43 8.98 1.94 23.22
N MET A 44 8.74 1.26 24.34
CA MET A 44 8.16 -0.09 24.31
C MET A 44 6.72 -0.06 23.77
N PHE A 45 6.36 -1.08 23.00
CA PHE A 45 5.00 -1.38 22.59
C PHE A 45 4.72 -2.86 22.88
N ASP A 46 3.58 -3.16 23.49
CA ASP A 46 3.14 -4.52 23.78
C ASP A 46 2.08 -4.91 22.73
N PRO A 47 2.42 -5.74 21.73
CA PRO A 47 1.47 -6.10 20.68
C PRO A 47 0.36 -7.04 21.17
N GLU A 48 0.50 -7.67 22.34
CA GLU A 48 -0.60 -8.46 22.93
C GLU A 48 -1.61 -7.57 23.67
N ARG A 49 -1.21 -6.33 23.98
CA ARG A 49 -2.02 -5.35 24.71
C ARG A 49 -1.79 -3.95 24.12
N PRO A 50 -2.22 -3.72 22.87
CA PRO A 50 -1.93 -2.47 22.18
C PRO A 50 -2.60 -1.30 22.90
N VAL A 51 -1.80 -0.28 23.23
CA VAL A 51 -2.28 0.95 23.87
C VAL A 51 -1.59 2.14 23.20
N PRO A 52 -2.33 3.16 22.74
CA PRO A 52 -1.73 4.38 22.22
C PRO A 52 -0.86 5.07 23.27
N SER A 53 0.28 5.60 22.84
CA SER A 53 1.28 6.22 23.72
C SER A 53 2.09 7.27 22.94
N SER A 54 3.14 7.84 23.55
CA SER A 54 4.09 8.67 22.81
C SER A 54 4.91 7.88 21.78
N SER A 55 5.06 6.56 21.98
CA SER A 55 5.75 5.68 21.03
C SER A 55 4.83 5.02 20.03
N ALA A 56 3.50 5.05 20.25
CA ALA A 56 2.52 4.36 19.42
C ALA A 56 1.33 5.28 19.09
N ALA A 57 1.23 5.72 17.83
CA ALA A 57 0.05 6.39 17.31
C ALA A 57 -0.93 5.38 16.71
N VAL A 58 -2.23 5.64 16.79
CA VAL A 58 -3.27 4.77 16.23
C VAL A 58 -4.12 5.53 15.21
N GLU A 59 -4.38 4.90 14.06
CA GLU A 59 -5.38 5.30 13.08
C GLU A 59 -6.48 4.23 12.99
N SER A 60 -7.73 4.60 13.28
CA SER A 60 -8.87 3.71 13.09
C SER A 60 -9.41 3.79 11.67
N VAL A 61 -9.43 2.65 10.98
CA VAL A 61 -9.86 2.52 9.57
C VAL A 61 -11.06 1.59 9.47
N THR A 62 -12.12 2.02 8.78
CA THR A 62 -13.29 1.18 8.52
C THR A 62 -13.20 0.54 7.15
N LEU A 63 -13.16 -0.80 7.11
CA LEU A 63 -13.21 -1.56 5.85
C LEU A 63 -14.64 -1.97 5.55
N THR A 64 -15.11 -1.57 4.37
CA THR A 64 -16.46 -1.92 3.89
C THR A 64 -16.48 -3.31 3.27
N GLU A 65 -17.67 -3.92 3.24
CA GLU A 65 -17.87 -5.20 2.56
C GLU A 65 -17.43 -5.09 1.09
N GLY A 66 -16.68 -6.10 0.63
CA GLY A 66 -16.16 -6.10 -0.74
C GLY A 66 -14.90 -5.24 -0.93
N THR A 67 -14.21 -4.85 0.14
CA THR A 67 -12.83 -4.36 0.06
C THR A 67 -11.95 -5.43 -0.61
N ALA A 68 -11.28 -5.05 -1.70
CA ALA A 68 -10.37 -5.95 -2.42
C ALA A 68 -8.98 -5.96 -1.79
N VAL A 69 -8.49 -4.78 -1.43
CA VAL A 69 -7.18 -4.59 -0.80
C VAL A 69 -7.29 -3.43 0.18
N ALA A 70 -6.72 -3.59 1.38
CA ALA A 70 -6.36 -2.46 2.23
C ALA A 70 -4.83 -2.43 2.35
N ARG A 71 -4.22 -1.26 2.22
CA ARG A 71 -2.77 -1.10 2.39
C ARG A 71 -2.49 0.06 3.33
N PHE A 72 -1.49 -0.16 4.17
CA PHE A 72 -0.97 0.79 5.14
C PHE A 72 0.54 0.87 4.91
N GLU A 73 1.04 2.08 4.70
CA GLU A 73 2.47 2.36 4.54
C GLU A 73 2.88 3.38 5.59
N LEU A 74 3.92 3.07 6.35
CA LEU A 74 4.56 3.93 7.32
C LEU A 74 5.94 4.28 6.77
N GLU A 75 6.26 5.56 6.70
CA GLU A 75 7.51 6.06 6.14
C GLU A 75 8.19 6.97 7.16
N ALA A 76 9.44 6.68 7.50
CA ALA A 76 10.23 7.52 8.38
C ALA A 76 10.73 8.75 7.62
N ALA A 77 10.88 9.88 8.32
CA ALA A 77 11.58 11.01 7.72
C ALA A 77 13.10 10.78 7.60
N HIS A 78 13.64 9.77 8.29
CA HIS A 78 15.06 9.41 8.27
C HIS A 78 15.21 7.88 8.16
N ASP A 79 15.98 7.41 7.18
CA ASP A 79 16.19 5.98 6.89
C ASP A 79 16.78 5.17 8.06
N GLY A 80 17.40 5.85 9.04
CA GLY A 80 17.99 5.22 10.22
C GLY A 80 17.04 5.06 11.40
N ASP A 81 15.82 5.59 11.30
CA ASP A 81 14.77 5.34 12.27
C ASP A 81 14.25 3.89 12.12
N ASP A 82 13.69 3.35 13.18
CA ASP A 82 13.17 1.99 13.32
C ASP A 82 11.69 2.11 13.68
N LEU A 83 10.83 1.88 12.69
CA LEU A 83 9.40 2.01 12.81
C LEU A 83 8.76 0.63 12.66
N ASP A 84 7.72 0.38 13.44
CA ASP A 84 6.90 -0.82 13.30
C ASP A 84 5.46 -0.43 12.94
N LEU A 85 4.80 -1.31 12.20
CA LEU A 85 3.40 -1.18 11.80
C LEU A 85 2.61 -2.41 12.23
N TYR A 86 1.58 -2.22 13.04
CA TYR A 86 0.70 -3.29 13.51
C TYR A 86 -0.75 -3.00 13.12
N VAL A 87 -1.48 -4.02 12.69
CA VAL A 87 -2.89 -3.90 12.29
C VAL A 87 -3.73 -4.87 13.10
N TYR A 88 -4.71 -4.33 13.81
CA TYR A 88 -5.63 -5.07 14.67
C TYR A 88 -7.04 -5.05 14.11
N ARG A 89 -7.82 -6.07 14.45
CA ARG A 89 -9.26 -6.14 14.23
C ARG A 89 -9.89 -6.80 15.44
N ASP A 90 -10.88 -6.16 16.05
CA ASP A 90 -11.55 -6.68 17.24
C ASP A 90 -10.53 -7.05 18.36
N ASP A 91 -9.54 -6.18 18.58
CA ASP A 91 -8.38 -6.36 19.49
C ASP A 91 -7.43 -7.54 19.16
N GLU A 92 -7.62 -8.25 18.04
CA GLU A 92 -6.71 -9.30 17.58
C GLU A 92 -5.73 -8.75 16.53
N LEU A 93 -4.43 -9.04 16.70
CA LEU A 93 -3.41 -8.74 15.70
C LEU A 93 -3.66 -9.57 14.44
N VAL A 94 -3.88 -8.92 13.30
CA VAL A 94 -4.16 -9.59 12.02
C VAL A 94 -3.02 -9.48 11.01
N ALA A 95 -2.14 -8.49 11.17
CA ALA A 95 -0.92 -8.34 10.39
C ALA A 95 0.04 -7.37 11.08
N SER A 96 1.34 -7.55 10.85
CA SER A 96 2.37 -6.60 11.23
C SER A 96 3.46 -6.53 10.17
N ALA A 97 4.25 -5.47 10.24
CA ALA A 97 5.52 -5.32 9.58
C ALA A 97 6.42 -4.57 10.57
N ASP A 98 7.41 -5.28 11.10
CA ASP A 98 8.17 -4.94 12.32
C ASP A 98 9.66 -5.29 12.12
N SER A 99 10.21 -4.83 11.00
CA SER A 99 11.63 -4.98 10.68
C SER A 99 12.45 -3.90 11.38
N LEU A 100 13.78 -3.93 11.20
CA LEU A 100 14.67 -2.90 11.76
C LEU A 100 14.76 -1.65 10.86
N ALA A 101 13.73 -1.37 10.06
CA ALA A 101 13.73 -0.33 9.05
C ALA A 101 12.81 0.83 9.44
N GLY A 102 13.05 2.00 8.85
CA GLY A 102 12.19 3.16 9.04
C GLY A 102 10.89 3.09 8.25
N ASP A 103 10.82 2.20 7.26
CA ASP A 103 9.69 2.10 6.35
C ASP A 103 9.02 0.74 6.47
N GLU A 104 7.72 0.75 6.75
CA GLU A 104 6.94 -0.46 6.96
C GLU A 104 5.67 -0.48 6.13
N GLN A 105 5.26 -1.69 5.75
CA GLN A 105 4.10 -1.85 4.89
C GLN A 105 3.32 -3.12 5.19
N VAL A 106 2.02 -2.95 5.44
CA VAL A 106 1.05 -4.04 5.55
C VAL A 106 0.06 -3.98 4.41
N THR A 107 -0.25 -5.14 3.82
CA THR A 107 -1.27 -5.25 2.75
C THR A 107 -2.23 -6.40 3.05
N LEU A 108 -3.49 -6.06 3.32
CA LEU A 108 -4.56 -7.03 3.53
C LEU A 108 -5.29 -7.29 2.21
N VAL A 109 -5.32 -8.56 1.79
CA VAL A 109 -6.01 -8.99 0.57
C VAL A 109 -7.35 -9.60 0.93
N HIS A 110 -8.44 -9.06 0.35
CA HIS A 110 -9.81 -9.45 0.70
C HIS A 110 -10.09 -9.48 2.21
N PRO A 111 -9.77 -8.38 2.94
CA PRO A 111 -10.04 -8.32 4.36
C PRO A 111 -11.54 -8.44 4.65
N ARG A 112 -11.86 -8.92 5.85
CA ARG A 112 -13.23 -8.87 6.37
C ARG A 112 -13.65 -7.41 6.54
N SER A 113 -14.95 -7.13 6.43
CA SER A 113 -15.45 -5.82 6.82
C SER A 113 -15.37 -5.63 8.34
N GLY A 114 -15.30 -4.38 8.76
CA GLY A 114 -15.21 -4.00 10.18
C GLY A 114 -14.28 -2.82 10.43
N GLY A 115 -14.14 -2.47 11.70
CA GLY A 115 -13.12 -1.54 12.17
C GLY A 115 -11.77 -2.24 12.30
N TYR A 116 -10.72 -1.52 11.96
CA TYR A 116 -9.33 -1.92 12.11
C TYR A 116 -8.59 -0.79 12.80
N ASP A 117 -7.69 -1.12 13.72
CA ASP A 117 -6.79 -0.15 14.34
C ASP A 117 -5.38 -0.39 13.82
N VAL A 118 -4.79 0.66 13.23
CA VAL A 118 -3.45 0.63 12.65
C VAL A 118 -2.54 1.41 13.58
N TYR A 119 -1.60 0.71 14.21
CA TYR A 119 -0.61 1.28 15.09
C TYR A 119 0.69 1.52 14.34
N ALA A 120 1.14 2.78 14.33
CA ALA A 120 2.48 3.17 13.93
C ALA A 120 3.32 3.37 15.19
N VAL A 121 4.43 2.65 15.28
CA VAL A 121 5.24 2.55 16.51
C VAL A 121 6.67 2.96 16.21
N SER A 122 7.28 3.75 17.09
CA SER A 122 8.72 4.01 17.09
C SER A 122 9.40 3.05 18.04
N ALA A 123 10.19 2.14 17.49
CA ALA A 123 10.85 1.08 18.24
C ALA A 123 11.88 1.65 19.23
N PRO A 124 12.14 0.99 20.37
CA PRO A 124 13.07 1.47 21.40
C PRO A 124 14.54 1.46 20.98
N SER A 125 14.87 0.77 19.88
CA SER A 125 16.17 0.76 19.20
C SER A 125 16.55 2.12 18.61
N ASN A 126 15.57 3.00 18.37
CA ASN A 126 15.82 4.36 17.91
C ASN A 126 16.62 5.18 18.92
N THR A 127 17.67 5.84 18.42
CA THR A 127 18.53 6.71 19.24
C THR A 127 18.04 8.16 19.27
N ALA A 128 17.12 8.53 18.38
CA ALA A 128 16.53 9.86 18.32
C ALA A 128 15.57 10.11 19.50
N THR A 129 15.38 11.37 19.90
CA THR A 129 14.39 11.73 20.93
C THR A 129 12.99 11.94 20.35
N ARG A 130 12.90 12.02 19.02
CA ARG A 130 11.67 12.14 18.24
C ARG A 130 11.86 11.42 16.91
N THR A 131 10.81 10.74 16.47
CA THR A 131 10.77 10.02 15.20
C THR A 131 9.62 10.58 14.37
N PRO A 132 9.87 11.60 13.52
CA PRO A 132 8.88 12.07 12.57
C PRO A 132 8.64 11.03 11.48
N ALA A 133 7.38 10.81 11.13
CA ALA A 133 6.97 9.78 10.17
C ALA A 133 5.69 10.20 9.44
N GLN A 134 5.34 9.48 8.37
CA GLN A 134 4.08 9.62 7.67
C GLN A 134 3.36 8.27 7.57
N LEU A 135 2.10 8.22 7.98
CA LEU A 135 1.24 7.05 7.78
C LEU A 135 0.29 7.32 6.61
N THR A 136 0.24 6.41 5.64
CA THR A 136 -0.70 6.49 4.51
C THR A 136 -1.54 5.22 4.43
N SER A 137 -2.86 5.41 4.43
CA SER A 137 -3.85 4.34 4.46
C SER A 137 -4.73 4.37 3.21
N TRP A 138 -4.83 3.24 2.50
CA TRP A 138 -5.70 3.10 1.32
C TRP A 138 -6.65 1.91 1.45
N VAL A 139 -7.93 2.14 1.15
CA VAL A 139 -8.97 1.11 1.09
C VAL A 139 -9.50 1.01 -0.35
N LEU A 140 -9.20 -0.10 -1.03
CA LEU A 140 -9.56 -0.32 -2.42
C LEU A 140 -10.78 -1.22 -2.50
N PRO A 141 -11.94 -0.73 -2.94
CA PRO A 141 -13.11 -1.57 -3.16
C PRO A 141 -12.92 -2.46 -4.40
N LYS A 142 -13.53 -3.64 -4.41
CA LYS A 142 -13.47 -4.64 -5.51
C LYS A 142 -14.05 -4.13 -6.83
N SER A 143 -14.91 -3.10 -6.80
CA SER A 143 -15.69 -2.62 -7.94
C SER A 143 -15.17 -1.32 -8.58
N VAL A 144 -14.23 -0.59 -7.97
CA VAL A 144 -13.67 0.62 -8.59
C VAL A 144 -12.67 0.22 -9.67
N ARG A 145 -13.18 0.05 -10.89
CA ARG A 145 -12.36 -0.01 -12.09
C ARG A 145 -11.87 1.41 -12.37
N SER A 146 -10.56 1.61 -12.34
CA SER A 146 -9.99 2.85 -12.87
C SER A 146 -10.26 2.92 -14.36
N ARG A 147 -10.51 4.13 -14.88
CA ARG A 147 -10.53 4.39 -16.34
C ARG A 147 -9.12 4.61 -16.91
N ALA A 148 -8.07 4.42 -16.10
CA ALA A 148 -6.68 4.50 -16.53
C ALA A 148 -6.43 3.64 -17.78
N PRO A 149 -6.05 4.25 -18.92
CA PRO A 149 -5.70 3.51 -20.11
C PRO A 149 -4.50 2.58 -19.85
N ILE A 150 -4.57 1.39 -20.44
CA ILE A 150 -3.46 0.44 -20.49
C ILE A 150 -3.09 0.22 -21.95
N THR A 151 -1.81 0.38 -22.28
CA THR A 151 -1.27 0.16 -23.63
C THR A 151 -0.12 -0.86 -23.61
N PRO A 152 0.04 -1.67 -24.67
CA PRO A 152 -0.84 -1.78 -25.84
C PRO A 152 -2.14 -2.55 -25.54
N ARG A 153 -3.19 -2.28 -26.34
CA ARG A 153 -4.47 -3.00 -26.28
C ARG A 153 -4.94 -3.33 -27.72
N PRO A 154 -5.04 -4.61 -28.12
CA PRO A 154 -4.81 -5.83 -27.34
C PRO A 154 -3.33 -6.07 -27.00
N LEU A 155 -3.06 -6.60 -25.81
CA LEU A 155 -1.72 -7.00 -25.39
C LEU A 155 -1.45 -8.42 -25.89
N ARG A 156 -0.57 -8.56 -26.89
CA ARG A 156 -0.13 -9.88 -27.39
C ARG A 156 1.13 -10.30 -26.66
N VAL A 157 1.13 -11.50 -26.10
CA VAL A 157 2.22 -12.02 -25.27
C VAL A 157 2.65 -13.42 -25.73
N THR A 158 3.89 -13.76 -25.41
CA THR A 158 4.42 -15.11 -25.53
C THR A 158 4.79 -15.62 -24.15
N GLY A 159 4.35 -16.83 -23.79
CA GLY A 159 4.61 -17.44 -22.49
C GLY A 159 6.10 -17.46 -22.18
N GLY A 160 6.45 -17.15 -20.92
CA GLY A 160 7.81 -17.04 -20.42
C GLY A 160 8.54 -15.75 -20.79
N ARG A 161 8.07 -14.95 -21.76
CA ARG A 161 8.70 -13.68 -22.14
C ARG A 161 8.23 -12.51 -21.28
N LEU A 162 9.11 -11.53 -21.13
CA LEU A 162 8.75 -10.25 -20.55
C LEU A 162 7.88 -9.46 -21.54
N VAL A 163 6.95 -8.69 -21.00
CA VAL A 163 6.09 -7.77 -21.72
C VAL A 163 6.05 -6.44 -20.99
N ASP A 164 6.15 -5.36 -21.75
CA ASP A 164 5.96 -4.00 -21.26
C ASP A 164 4.49 -3.60 -21.38
N ILE A 165 3.95 -3.12 -20.28
CA ILE A 165 2.59 -2.61 -20.17
C ILE A 165 2.69 -1.18 -19.66
N THR A 166 2.21 -0.21 -20.41
CA THR A 166 2.13 1.18 -19.92
C THR A 166 0.77 1.41 -19.29
N VAL A 167 0.77 1.85 -18.03
CA VAL A 167 -0.43 2.34 -17.35
C VAL A 167 -0.36 3.86 -17.38
N SER A 168 -1.45 4.52 -17.80
CA SER A 168 -1.54 5.98 -17.86
C SER A 168 -2.67 6.52 -17.01
N TRP A 169 -2.48 7.71 -16.46
CA TRP A 169 -3.45 8.43 -15.65
C TRP A 169 -3.38 9.93 -15.93
N ARG A 170 -4.34 10.70 -15.43
CA ARG A 170 -4.43 12.14 -15.62
C ARG A 170 -5.07 12.79 -14.41
N HIS A 171 -4.77 14.08 -14.21
CA HIS A 171 -5.46 14.95 -13.25
C HIS A 171 -5.49 14.39 -11.82
N LEU A 172 -4.41 13.75 -11.40
CA LEU A 172 -4.27 13.31 -10.01
C LEU A 172 -3.93 14.51 -9.13
N ASP A 173 -4.59 14.57 -7.97
CA ASP A 173 -4.26 15.49 -6.90
C ASP A 173 -2.86 15.16 -6.37
N GLN A 174 -1.93 16.11 -6.53
CA GLN A 174 -0.56 15.94 -6.12
C GLN A 174 -0.40 16.00 -4.61
N SER A 175 -1.37 16.49 -3.83
CA SER A 175 -1.30 16.44 -2.37
C SER A 175 -1.52 15.03 -1.79
N LYS A 176 -1.82 14.04 -2.65
CA LYS A 176 -2.11 12.66 -2.26
C LYS A 176 -1.11 11.70 -2.87
N ARG A 177 -0.87 10.61 -2.14
CA ARG A 177 -0.25 9.39 -2.66
C ARG A 177 -1.36 8.48 -3.21
N TRP A 178 -1.09 7.79 -4.31
CA TRP A 178 -2.12 7.03 -5.03
C TRP A 178 -1.81 5.55 -5.08
N PHE A 179 -2.78 4.71 -4.76
CA PHE A 179 -2.58 3.26 -4.72
C PHE A 179 -3.60 2.51 -5.58
N GLY A 180 -3.10 1.53 -6.32
CA GLY A 180 -3.87 0.67 -7.22
C GLY A 180 -3.17 -0.67 -7.46
N TYR A 181 -3.79 -1.52 -8.27
CA TYR A 181 -3.11 -2.71 -8.77
C TYR A 181 -3.61 -3.12 -10.16
N LEU A 182 -2.71 -3.69 -10.95
CA LEU A 182 -3.09 -4.34 -12.20
C LEU A 182 -3.70 -5.71 -11.89
N LYS A 183 -4.88 -5.93 -12.45
CA LYS A 183 -5.58 -7.21 -12.47
C LYS A 183 -5.47 -7.84 -13.84
N PHE A 184 -5.04 -9.09 -13.85
CA PHE A 184 -5.10 -9.98 -15.01
C PHE A 184 -6.19 -11.03 -14.74
N PRO A 185 -7.24 -11.18 -15.59
CA PRO A 185 -8.40 -12.02 -15.29
C PRO A 185 -8.07 -13.48 -14.91
N ASP A 186 -7.05 -14.05 -15.56
CA ASP A 186 -6.68 -15.46 -15.43
C ASP A 186 -5.49 -15.68 -14.47
N SER A 187 -5.16 -14.66 -13.66
CA SER A 187 -4.06 -14.73 -12.70
C SER A 187 -4.51 -14.30 -11.30
N PRO A 188 -4.14 -15.04 -10.24
CA PRO A 188 -4.33 -14.58 -8.87
C PRO A 188 -3.33 -13.49 -8.48
N HIS A 189 -2.25 -13.29 -9.25
CA HIS A 189 -1.21 -12.32 -8.95
C HIS A 189 -1.71 -10.89 -9.19
N ARG A 190 -1.34 -9.99 -8.27
CA ARG A 190 -1.54 -8.55 -8.36
C ARG A 190 -0.20 -7.87 -8.54
N THR A 191 -0.12 -6.94 -9.48
CA THR A 191 0.99 -5.99 -9.53
C THR A 191 0.51 -4.69 -8.92
N TYR A 192 0.93 -4.42 -7.69
CA TYR A 192 0.64 -3.16 -7.00
C TYR A 192 1.34 -1.99 -7.68
N LEU A 193 0.64 -0.86 -7.70
CA LEU A 193 1.08 0.41 -8.25
C LEU A 193 0.89 1.50 -7.19
N THR A 194 1.97 2.14 -6.80
CA THR A 194 1.97 3.31 -5.91
C THR A 194 2.49 4.51 -6.68
N LEU A 195 1.82 5.67 -6.55
CA LEU A 195 2.30 6.94 -7.07
C LEU A 195 2.63 7.88 -5.92
N ASP A 196 3.87 8.34 -5.93
CA ASP A 196 4.51 9.07 -4.83
C ASP A 196 5.22 10.34 -5.30
#